data_AF-A0A3S8VQN4-F1
#
_entry.id   AF-A0A3S8VQN4-F1
#
_cell.length_a   1.000
_cell.length_b   1.000
_cell.length_c   1.000
_cell.angle_alpha   90.00
_cell.angle_beta   90.00
_cell.angle_gamma   90.00
#
_symmetry.space_group_name_H-M   'P 1'
#
loop_
_entity.id
_entity.type
_entity.pdbx_description
1 polymer ?
#
loop_
_entity_poly.entity_id
_entity_poly.type
_entity_poly.pdbx_seq_one_letter_code
_entity_poly.pdbx_strand_id
1 'polypeptide(L)'
;MEYMAVSAHLSDLERINHPAGTIFECGRLPGTPWHVYLAETGEGNANAAVITERAINAFRPAVVLFTGVAGRMKHDIELGDVVVSTRLAAYHGGKQDGDQFKARPQTWETSHALQQIARYVNRDGIWHNQLPQLSSGRTPQVHLKPVLAGEVVLDSAQSDLRQYLEEHYNGSAAIEMEGAGAAGAAHLAGALPFLVIRGISDAADGSKQSSDADGWQEVGARHAAAFTIAMIRALPAPTQTCADGFLDEPVEVKQPSVVPITDPVWRALDSPATVKWRSDIQQDWWSIEPPTLEVHLVPVGPMGRLDVRRLHRLRDELLTLGRAQRLFLATEQVDVDSTSEHTVVGINDPRGRNRALAVLRSGQRTTWELLPKPGISAIIDVGNIRQRLTYLLGLLCSLDLPAVESFAPAVGISQSNLIEEGRLDQVNPNVSHPCRMTKPARVGAEELITASEIVNSLESVAEELSLRLVHAFREVCT
;
A
#
# COMPACT_ATOMS: atom_id res chain seq x y z
N MET A 1 -27.69 -0.69 3.20
CA MET A 1 -28.10 0.73 3.31
C MET A 1 -26.90 1.65 3.17
N GLU A 2 -25.87 1.50 4.01
CA GLU A 2 -24.64 2.32 3.98
C GLU A 2 -23.95 2.30 2.62
N TYR A 3 -23.86 1.12 2.00
CA TYR A 3 -23.39 0.94 0.63
C TYR A 3 -24.11 1.86 -0.36
N MET A 4 -25.45 1.84 -0.33
CA MET A 4 -26.29 2.65 -1.23
C MET A 4 -26.14 4.14 -0.95
N ALA A 5 -25.93 4.53 0.31
CA ALA A 5 -25.70 5.92 0.68
C ALA A 5 -24.43 6.47 0.03
N VAL A 6 -23.36 5.69 -0.04
CA VAL A 6 -22.12 6.10 -0.75
C VAL A 6 -22.28 6.00 -2.27
N SER A 7 -22.86 4.90 -2.78
CA SER A 7 -22.99 4.66 -4.23
C SER A 7 -23.84 5.72 -4.93
N ALA A 8 -24.83 6.31 -4.24
CA ALA A 8 -25.68 7.39 -4.75
C ALA A 8 -24.90 8.65 -5.16
N HIS A 9 -23.65 8.83 -4.71
CA HIS A 9 -22.80 9.96 -5.08
C HIS A 9 -21.85 9.67 -6.24
N LEU A 10 -21.82 8.44 -6.74
CA LEU A 10 -20.91 8.00 -7.79
C LEU A 10 -21.65 7.91 -9.13
N SER A 11 -20.92 8.19 -10.21
CA SER A 11 -21.36 7.91 -11.58
C SER A 11 -20.62 6.69 -12.14
N ASP A 12 -21.14 6.15 -13.24
CA ASP A 12 -20.46 5.12 -14.04
C ASP A 12 -20.08 3.88 -13.22
N LEU A 13 -20.99 3.42 -12.36
CA LEU A 13 -20.77 2.24 -11.52
C LEU A 13 -20.61 0.98 -12.37
N GLU A 14 -19.46 0.33 -12.26
CA GLU A 14 -19.14 -0.92 -12.91
C GLU A 14 -18.91 -2.02 -11.88
N ARG A 15 -19.62 -3.14 -12.05
CA ARG A 15 -19.47 -4.33 -11.21
C ARG A 15 -18.19 -5.08 -11.55
N ILE A 16 -17.37 -5.36 -10.53
CA ILE A 16 -16.14 -6.14 -10.62
C ILE A 16 -16.31 -7.42 -9.78
N ASN A 17 -16.22 -8.58 -10.42
CA ASN A 17 -16.29 -9.87 -9.73
C ASN A 17 -14.88 -10.35 -9.35
N HIS A 18 -14.59 -10.43 -8.06
CA HIS A 18 -13.33 -10.98 -7.57
C HIS A 18 -13.36 -12.52 -7.65
N PRO A 19 -12.26 -13.20 -8.02
CA PRO A 19 -12.21 -14.67 -8.13
C PRO A 19 -12.63 -15.43 -6.86
N ALA A 20 -12.43 -14.82 -5.69
CA ALA A 20 -12.86 -15.37 -4.40
C ALA A 20 -14.34 -15.12 -4.04
N GLY A 21 -15.16 -14.65 -4.99
CA GLY A 21 -16.61 -14.47 -4.84
C GLY A 21 -17.07 -13.11 -4.30
N THR A 22 -16.15 -12.23 -3.89
CA THR A 22 -16.49 -10.85 -3.49
C THR A 22 -16.90 -10.02 -4.71
N ILE A 23 -17.97 -9.25 -4.58
CA ILE A 23 -18.40 -8.28 -5.60
C ILE A 23 -17.94 -6.90 -5.14
N PHE A 24 -17.24 -6.19 -6.02
CA PHE A 24 -16.91 -4.78 -5.87
C PHE A 24 -17.67 -3.97 -6.92
N GLU A 25 -17.88 -2.69 -6.68
CA GLU A 25 -18.24 -1.74 -7.73
C GLU A 25 -17.22 -0.62 -7.81
N CYS A 26 -16.80 -0.25 -9.02
CA CYS A 26 -15.97 0.92 -9.26
C CYS A 26 -16.85 2.04 -9.82
N GLY A 27 -16.84 3.20 -9.19
CA GLY A 27 -17.52 4.39 -9.69
C GLY A 27 -16.59 5.58 -9.76
N ARG A 28 -16.97 6.59 -10.55
CA ARG A 28 -16.30 7.89 -10.61
C ARG A 28 -16.97 8.85 -9.66
N LEU A 29 -16.20 9.68 -8.98
CA LEU A 29 -16.75 10.79 -8.20
C LEU A 29 -16.82 12.06 -9.07
N PRO A 30 -18.02 12.56 -9.43
CA PRO A 30 -18.16 13.65 -10.39
C PRO A 30 -17.42 14.93 -9.98
N GLY A 31 -16.68 15.54 -10.92
CA GLY A 31 -15.90 16.76 -10.67
C GLY A 31 -14.57 16.52 -9.94
N THR A 32 -14.13 15.26 -9.86
CA THR A 32 -12.82 14.88 -9.29
C THR A 32 -12.14 13.83 -10.16
N PRO A 33 -10.81 13.63 -10.04
CA PRO A 33 -10.10 12.56 -10.73
C PRO A 33 -10.23 11.20 -10.02
N TRP A 34 -11.01 11.09 -8.94
CA TRP A 34 -11.04 9.90 -8.11
C TRP A 34 -11.96 8.82 -8.66
N HIS A 35 -11.42 7.60 -8.71
CA HIS A 35 -12.19 6.36 -8.77
C HIS A 35 -12.40 5.83 -7.35
N VAL A 36 -13.61 5.39 -7.05
CA VAL A 36 -14.01 4.86 -5.76
C VAL A 36 -14.43 3.40 -5.94
N TYR A 37 -13.72 2.51 -5.26
CA TYR A 37 -14.06 1.09 -5.20
C TYR A 37 -14.88 0.83 -3.94
N LEU A 38 -16.10 0.34 -4.13
CA LEU A 38 -17.04 0.02 -3.07
C LEU A 38 -17.08 -1.50 -2.84
N ALA A 39 -17.15 -1.88 -1.58
CA ALA A 39 -17.37 -3.25 -1.15
C ALA A 39 -18.33 -3.24 0.04
N GLU A 40 -19.31 -4.14 0.04
CA GLU A 40 -20.09 -4.44 1.25
C GLU A 40 -19.35 -5.51 2.04
N THR A 41 -18.94 -5.21 3.27
CA THR A 41 -18.13 -6.13 4.08
C THR A 41 -18.94 -7.14 4.88
N GLY A 42 -20.23 -6.87 5.08
CA GLY A 42 -20.99 -7.50 6.15
C GLY A 42 -20.50 -7.09 7.54
N GLU A 43 -21.12 -7.69 8.56
CA GLU A 43 -20.88 -7.39 9.98
C GLU A 43 -19.61 -8.09 10.50
N GLY A 44 -18.96 -7.44 11.48
CA GLY A 44 -17.87 -8.00 12.26
C GLY A 44 -16.47 -7.75 11.68
N ASN A 45 -15.46 -7.71 12.56
CA ASN A 45 -14.11 -7.31 12.17
C ASN A 45 -13.41 -8.36 11.30
N ALA A 46 -13.75 -9.66 11.44
CA ALA A 46 -13.14 -10.72 10.65
C ALA A 46 -13.45 -10.57 9.15
N ASN A 47 -14.72 -10.34 8.80
CA ASN A 47 -15.14 -10.13 7.42
C ASN A 47 -14.59 -8.81 6.87
N ALA A 48 -14.67 -7.74 7.67
CA ALA A 48 -14.13 -6.43 7.30
C ALA A 48 -12.63 -6.49 7.00
N ALA A 49 -11.84 -7.21 7.80
CA ALA A 49 -10.43 -7.44 7.53
C ALA A 49 -10.19 -8.16 6.20
N VAL A 50 -10.86 -9.30 5.97
CA VAL A 50 -10.69 -10.10 4.76
C VAL A 50 -11.08 -9.32 3.50
N ILE A 51 -12.20 -8.60 3.52
CA ILE A 51 -12.68 -7.88 2.34
C ILE A 51 -11.83 -6.63 2.09
N THR A 52 -11.39 -5.93 3.14
CA THR A 52 -10.46 -4.80 3.02
C THR A 52 -9.13 -5.27 2.43
N GLU A 53 -8.57 -6.38 2.90
CA GLU A 53 -7.33 -6.95 2.36
C GLU A 53 -7.46 -7.33 0.88
N ARG A 54 -8.57 -7.97 0.49
CA ARG A 54 -8.88 -8.27 -0.91
C ARG A 54 -8.97 -7.00 -1.75
N ALA A 55 -9.63 -5.96 -1.26
CA ALA A 55 -9.73 -4.68 -1.96
C ALA A 55 -8.36 -4.03 -2.14
N ILE A 56 -7.51 -4.07 -1.11
CA ILE A 56 -6.15 -3.51 -1.17
C ILE A 56 -5.31 -4.25 -2.20
N ASN A 57 -5.35 -5.58 -2.20
CA ASN A 57 -4.59 -6.39 -3.16
C ASN A 57 -5.09 -6.23 -4.59
N ALA A 58 -6.41 -6.18 -4.79
CA ALA A 58 -7.01 -6.09 -6.12
C ALA A 58 -6.82 -4.72 -6.76
N PHE A 59 -6.91 -3.63 -5.98
CA PHE A 59 -7.03 -2.29 -6.54
C PHE A 59 -5.90 -1.33 -6.16
N ARG A 60 -5.03 -1.72 -5.21
CA ARG A 60 -3.94 -0.87 -4.67
C ARG A 60 -4.40 0.58 -4.40
N PRO A 61 -5.46 0.78 -3.59
CA PRO A 61 -6.04 2.10 -3.40
C PRO A 61 -5.07 3.05 -2.69
N ALA A 62 -5.19 4.35 -2.95
CA ALA A 62 -4.39 5.37 -2.26
C ALA A 62 -4.78 5.55 -0.78
N VAL A 63 -6.04 5.24 -0.43
CA VAL A 63 -6.61 5.37 0.90
C VAL A 63 -7.76 4.38 1.08
N VAL A 64 -7.94 3.88 2.31
CA VAL A 64 -9.13 3.09 2.72
C VAL A 64 -10.03 3.95 3.59
N LEU A 65 -11.26 4.18 3.16
CA LEU A 65 -12.28 4.89 3.93
C LEU A 65 -13.36 3.91 4.34
N PHE A 66 -13.48 3.65 5.64
CA PHE A 66 -14.52 2.76 6.16
C PHE A 66 -15.70 3.61 6.64
N THR A 67 -16.81 3.54 5.92
CA THR A 67 -17.98 4.41 6.13
C THR A 67 -19.18 3.59 6.56
N GLY A 68 -19.91 4.06 7.56
CA GLY A 68 -21.14 3.42 8.00
C GLY A 68 -21.79 4.11 9.20
N VAL A 69 -22.54 3.37 10.01
CA VAL A 69 -23.20 3.87 11.23
C VAL A 69 -22.53 3.38 12.51
N ALA A 70 -22.82 4.05 13.62
CA ALA A 70 -22.35 3.68 14.95
C ALA A 70 -23.31 4.15 16.05
N GLY A 71 -23.21 3.53 17.23
CA GLY A 71 -23.87 4.00 18.45
C GLY A 71 -23.03 5.05 19.16
N ARG A 72 -23.66 6.08 19.76
CA ARG A 72 -22.92 7.11 20.51
C ARG A 72 -22.45 6.59 21.87
N MET A 73 -21.25 7.01 22.27
CA MET A 73 -20.70 6.76 23.61
C MET A 73 -20.67 8.03 24.49
N LYS A 74 -21.15 9.16 23.95
CA LYS A 74 -21.10 10.45 24.62
C LYS A 74 -22.40 11.22 24.46
N HIS A 75 -22.82 11.86 25.55
CA HIS A 75 -24.07 12.64 25.60
C HIS A 75 -23.99 13.96 24.81
N ASP A 76 -22.80 14.51 24.58
CA ASP A 76 -22.60 15.70 23.73
C ASP A 76 -22.64 15.40 22.23
N ILE A 77 -22.89 14.14 21.85
CA ILE A 77 -23.01 13.69 20.46
C ILE A 77 -24.45 13.27 20.22
N GLU A 78 -25.07 13.80 19.18
CA GLU A 78 -26.49 13.57 18.88
C GLU A 78 -26.69 12.61 17.71
N LEU A 79 -27.89 12.03 17.61
CA LEU A 79 -28.25 11.21 16.45
C LEU A 79 -28.17 12.05 15.17
N GLY A 80 -27.60 11.45 14.13
CA GLY A 80 -27.26 12.12 12.88
C GLY A 80 -25.95 12.91 12.89
N ASP A 81 -25.23 13.04 14.01
CA ASP A 81 -23.87 13.56 13.97
C ASP A 81 -22.91 12.60 13.25
N VAL A 82 -21.78 13.10 12.78
CA VAL A 82 -20.72 12.31 12.16
C VAL A 82 -19.53 12.24 13.11
N VAL A 83 -19.01 11.05 13.35
CA VAL A 83 -17.77 10.81 14.08
C VAL A 83 -16.70 10.35 13.11
N VAL A 84 -15.57 11.05 13.11
CA VAL A 84 -14.39 10.70 12.31
C VAL A 84 -13.31 10.22 13.27
N SER A 85 -12.83 9.00 13.08
CA SER A 85 -11.91 8.40 14.04
C SER A 85 -10.54 9.09 14.04
N THR A 86 -10.12 9.58 15.22
CA THR A 86 -8.71 10.00 15.43
C THR A 86 -7.84 8.81 15.78
N ARG A 87 -8.44 7.84 16.46
CA ARG A 87 -7.87 6.55 16.84
C ARG A 87 -8.98 5.52 16.86
N LEU A 88 -8.64 4.29 16.57
CA LEU A 88 -9.55 3.16 16.62
C LEU A 88 -9.03 2.12 17.60
N ALA A 89 -9.88 1.58 18.46
CA ALA A 89 -9.49 0.59 19.46
C ALA A 89 -10.38 -0.66 19.39
N ALA A 90 -9.74 -1.82 19.25
CA ALA A 90 -10.38 -3.12 19.41
C ALA A 90 -10.54 -3.42 20.91
N TYR A 91 -11.73 -3.14 21.45
CA TYR A 91 -11.94 -3.12 22.91
C TYR A 91 -12.00 -4.50 23.56
N HIS A 92 -12.17 -5.57 22.77
CA HIS A 92 -12.19 -6.95 23.26
C HIS A 92 -10.82 -7.52 23.67
N GLY A 93 -9.72 -6.88 23.26
CA GLY A 93 -8.38 -7.37 23.58
C GLY A 93 -8.07 -7.29 25.07
N GLY A 94 -7.63 -8.39 25.69
CA GLY A 94 -7.28 -8.41 27.12
C GLY A 94 -6.87 -9.79 27.65
N LYS A 95 -6.63 -9.86 28.96
CA LYS A 95 -6.34 -11.09 29.70
C LYS A 95 -7.37 -11.28 30.80
N GLN A 96 -8.01 -12.45 30.88
CA GLN A 96 -8.79 -12.85 32.06
C GLN A 96 -7.85 -13.35 33.17
N ASP A 97 -8.00 -12.82 34.38
CA ASP A 97 -7.21 -13.18 35.56
C ASP A 97 -8.14 -13.35 36.78
N GLY A 98 -8.61 -14.57 37.01
CA GLY A 98 -9.72 -14.83 37.94
C GLY A 98 -11.00 -14.17 37.44
N ASP A 99 -11.65 -13.37 38.30
CA ASP A 99 -12.85 -12.59 37.96
C ASP A 99 -12.52 -11.22 37.33
N GLN A 100 -11.24 -10.86 37.20
CA GLN A 100 -10.83 -9.56 36.67
C GLN A 100 -10.40 -9.67 35.20
N PHE A 101 -11.08 -8.92 34.32
CA PHE A 101 -10.61 -8.72 32.95
C PHE A 101 -9.60 -7.55 32.88
N LYS A 102 -8.39 -7.83 32.39
CA LYS A 102 -7.32 -6.84 32.22
C LYS A 102 -7.23 -6.41 30.76
N ALA A 103 -7.81 -5.24 30.47
CA ALA A 103 -7.83 -4.63 29.14
C ALA A 103 -6.43 -4.52 28.52
N ARG A 104 -6.28 -4.99 27.28
CA ARG A 104 -5.09 -4.85 26.43
C ARG A 104 -5.53 -4.64 24.98
N PRO A 105 -6.20 -3.52 24.68
CA PRO A 105 -6.73 -3.27 23.35
C PRO A 105 -5.59 -3.13 22.35
N GLN A 106 -5.82 -3.67 21.15
CA GLN A 106 -5.05 -3.22 19.99
C GLN A 106 -5.66 -1.90 19.50
N THR A 107 -4.79 -0.97 19.13
CA THR A 107 -5.24 0.34 18.68
C THR A 107 -4.47 0.82 17.47
N TRP A 108 -5.17 1.51 16.57
CA TRP A 108 -4.60 2.08 15.36
C TRP A 108 -4.84 3.58 15.35
N GLU A 109 -3.77 4.35 15.17
CA GLU A 109 -3.85 5.79 14.91
C GLU A 109 -4.25 6.02 13.45
N THR A 110 -5.15 6.96 13.19
CA THR A 110 -5.51 7.31 11.82
C THR A 110 -4.49 8.27 11.21
N SER A 111 -4.39 8.28 9.87
CA SER A 111 -3.40 9.10 9.16
C SER A 111 -3.55 10.58 9.52
N HIS A 112 -2.45 11.22 9.92
CA HIS A 112 -2.45 12.65 10.22
C HIS A 112 -2.95 13.48 9.05
N ALA A 113 -2.55 13.14 7.82
CA ALA A 113 -3.00 13.83 6.61
C ALA A 113 -4.52 13.73 6.44
N LEU A 114 -5.11 12.54 6.62
CA LEU A 114 -6.55 12.36 6.54
C LEU A 114 -7.29 13.10 7.66
N GLN A 115 -6.74 13.13 8.87
CA GLN A 115 -7.31 13.94 9.96
C GLN A 115 -7.28 15.45 9.64
N GLN A 116 -6.22 15.97 9.01
CA GLN A 116 -6.17 17.37 8.61
C GLN A 116 -7.24 17.68 7.55
N ILE A 117 -7.42 16.79 6.57
CA ILE A 117 -8.47 16.94 5.55
C ILE A 117 -9.85 16.89 6.19
N ALA A 118 -10.08 16.01 7.17
CA ALA A 118 -11.35 15.97 7.92
C ALA A 118 -11.62 17.26 8.70
N ARG A 119 -10.60 17.86 9.34
CA ARG A 119 -10.74 19.17 10.00
C ARG A 119 -11.05 20.27 8.99
N TYR A 120 -10.41 20.23 7.81
CA TYR A 120 -10.66 21.18 6.74
C TYR A 120 -12.11 21.08 6.23
N VAL A 121 -12.57 19.88 5.86
CA VAL A 121 -13.94 19.63 5.38
C VAL A 121 -14.98 20.02 6.42
N ASN A 122 -14.74 19.71 7.69
CA ASN A 122 -15.63 20.11 8.78
C ASN A 122 -15.78 21.63 8.87
N ARG A 123 -14.65 22.37 8.83
CA ARG A 123 -14.65 23.84 8.91
C ARG A 123 -15.29 24.50 7.69
N ASP A 124 -15.05 23.95 6.51
CA ASP A 124 -15.57 24.46 5.24
C ASP A 124 -17.09 24.23 5.13
N GLY A 125 -17.59 23.13 5.69
CA GLY A 125 -19.02 22.91 5.90
C GLY A 125 -19.82 22.55 4.63
N ILE A 126 -19.19 22.48 3.46
CA ILE A 126 -19.86 22.16 2.17
C ILE A 126 -20.62 20.82 2.21
N TRP A 127 -20.20 19.88 3.03
CA TRP A 127 -20.85 18.57 3.16
C TRP A 127 -22.33 18.67 3.60
N HIS A 128 -22.72 19.72 4.34
CA HIS A 128 -24.11 19.96 4.74
C HIS A 128 -25.05 20.21 3.55
N ASN A 129 -24.54 20.72 2.43
CA ASN A 129 -25.36 21.05 1.26
C ASN A 129 -26.01 19.81 0.63
N GLN A 130 -25.51 18.63 0.95
CA GLN A 130 -26.01 17.36 0.45
C GLN A 130 -27.03 16.72 1.41
N LEU A 131 -27.27 17.33 2.56
CA LEU A 131 -28.12 16.75 3.60
C LEU A 131 -29.55 17.30 3.54
N PRO A 132 -30.56 16.45 3.74
CA PRO A 132 -31.90 16.93 4.03
C PRO A 132 -31.90 17.63 5.41
N GLN A 133 -32.80 18.59 5.59
CA GLN A 133 -33.01 19.17 6.92
C GLN A 133 -33.54 18.10 7.88
N LEU A 134 -32.91 17.99 9.05
CA LEU A 134 -33.44 17.17 10.13
C LEU A 134 -34.78 17.73 10.60
N SER A 135 -35.71 16.86 10.98
CA SER A 135 -37.02 17.23 11.53
C SER A 135 -36.92 18.13 12.77
N SER A 136 -35.81 18.01 13.52
CA SER A 136 -35.49 18.84 14.68
C SER A 136 -35.02 20.26 14.32
N GLY A 137 -34.76 20.57 13.04
CA GLY A 137 -34.14 21.82 12.59
C GLY A 137 -32.67 21.97 12.96
N ARG A 138 -32.07 20.96 13.61
CA ARG A 138 -30.67 20.95 14.05
C ARG A 138 -29.75 20.69 12.86
N THR A 139 -28.59 21.38 12.85
CA THR A 139 -27.50 21.06 11.91
C THR A 139 -26.59 19.99 12.53
N PRO A 140 -26.38 18.85 11.85
CA PRO A 140 -25.51 17.78 12.36
C PRO A 140 -24.08 18.27 12.54
N GLN A 141 -23.37 17.76 13.54
CA GLN A 141 -21.99 18.14 13.85
C GLN A 141 -21.00 17.04 13.48
N VAL A 142 -19.73 17.40 13.29
CA VAL A 142 -18.64 16.45 13.06
C VAL A 142 -17.69 16.43 14.25
N HIS A 143 -17.46 15.23 14.79
CA HIS A 143 -16.62 15.00 15.96
C HIS A 143 -15.39 14.18 15.57
N LEU A 144 -14.20 14.77 15.63
CA LEU A 144 -12.95 14.04 15.48
C LEU A 144 -12.53 13.50 16.85
N LYS A 145 -12.87 12.24 17.14
CA LYS A 145 -12.65 11.59 18.45
C LYS A 145 -12.36 10.08 18.26
N PRO A 146 -11.85 9.37 19.29
CA PRO A 146 -11.63 7.94 19.21
C PRO A 146 -12.92 7.13 18.98
N VAL A 147 -12.81 6.00 18.29
CA VAL A 147 -13.92 5.07 18.03
C VAL A 147 -13.54 3.67 18.55
N LEU A 148 -14.53 2.96 19.08
CA LEU A 148 -14.41 1.58 19.55
C LEU A 148 -14.97 0.61 18.52
N ALA A 149 -14.22 -0.46 18.26
CA ALA A 149 -14.61 -1.52 17.33
C ALA A 149 -14.63 -2.87 18.05
N GLY A 150 -15.67 -3.66 17.85
CA GLY A 150 -15.76 -5.01 18.42
C GLY A 150 -16.76 -5.89 17.67
N GLU A 151 -17.33 -6.87 18.38
CA GLU A 151 -18.21 -7.90 17.82
C GLU A 151 -19.59 -7.89 18.51
N VAL A 152 -19.88 -6.84 19.29
CA VAL A 152 -21.12 -6.72 20.06
C VAL A 152 -21.85 -5.46 19.65
N VAL A 153 -23.13 -5.61 19.29
CA VAL A 153 -24.06 -4.48 19.23
C VAL A 153 -24.37 -4.08 20.67
N LEU A 154 -23.83 -2.94 21.11
CA LEU A 154 -24.12 -2.40 22.43
C LEU A 154 -25.48 -1.70 22.41
N ASP A 155 -26.48 -2.29 23.07
CA ASP A 155 -27.82 -1.71 23.20
C ASP A 155 -28.29 -1.79 24.66
N SER A 156 -27.50 -1.23 25.58
CA SER A 156 -27.84 -1.20 27.00
C SER A 156 -27.04 -0.14 27.75
N ALA A 157 -27.74 0.73 28.47
CA ALA A 157 -27.15 1.73 29.35
C ALA A 157 -26.53 1.16 30.64
N GLN A 158 -26.84 -0.10 30.98
CA GLN A 158 -26.54 -0.67 32.31
C GLN A 158 -25.81 -2.02 32.24
N SER A 159 -25.38 -2.46 31.06
CA SER A 159 -24.64 -3.71 30.91
C SER A 159 -23.23 -3.63 31.49
N ASP A 160 -22.68 -4.78 31.90
CA ASP A 160 -21.27 -4.88 32.33
C ASP A 160 -20.31 -4.37 31.25
N LEU A 161 -20.64 -4.62 29.97
CA LEU A 161 -19.87 -4.10 28.85
C LEU A 161 -19.92 -2.57 28.80
N ARG A 162 -21.10 -1.96 28.99
CA ARG A 162 -21.25 -0.50 29.05
C ARG A 162 -20.39 0.10 30.15
N GLN A 163 -20.47 -0.45 31.36
CA GLN A 163 -19.66 -0.01 32.50
C GLN A 163 -18.16 -0.15 32.20
N TYR A 164 -17.72 -1.30 31.69
CA TYR A 164 -16.33 -1.55 31.28
C TYR A 164 -15.83 -0.51 30.27
N LEU A 165 -16.65 -0.18 29.26
CA LEU A 165 -16.29 0.80 28.25
C LEU A 165 -16.23 2.23 28.80
N GLU A 166 -17.11 2.59 29.73
CA GLU A 166 -17.06 3.88 30.41
C GLU A 166 -15.85 3.99 31.35
N GLU A 167 -15.46 2.92 32.02
CA GLU A 167 -14.30 2.92 32.91
C GLU A 167 -12.97 3.01 32.15
N HIS A 168 -12.82 2.26 31.06
CA HIS A 168 -11.53 2.12 30.37
C HIS A 168 -11.40 2.95 29.08
N TYR A 169 -12.51 3.34 28.47
CA TYR A 169 -12.55 3.99 27.16
C TYR A 169 -13.43 5.23 27.13
N ASN A 170 -13.56 5.95 28.25
CA ASN A 170 -14.34 7.19 28.33
C ASN A 170 -13.90 8.29 27.35
N GLY A 171 -12.77 8.18 26.65
CA GLY A 171 -12.41 9.13 25.61
C GLY A 171 -13.16 8.91 24.29
N SER A 172 -13.80 7.76 24.12
CA SER A 172 -14.36 7.34 22.83
C SER A 172 -15.72 7.95 22.58
N ALA A 173 -15.96 8.34 21.32
CA ALA A 173 -17.17 9.01 20.88
C ALA A 173 -18.24 8.04 20.36
N ALA A 174 -17.82 6.92 19.79
CA ALA A 174 -18.72 5.98 19.15
C ALA A 174 -18.24 4.52 19.30
N ILE A 175 -19.17 3.59 19.15
CA ILE A 175 -18.94 2.15 19.11
C ILE A 175 -19.56 1.52 17.85
N GLU A 176 -18.81 0.66 17.18
CA GLU A 176 -19.18 -0.05 15.95
C GLU A 176 -18.49 -1.43 15.87
N MET A 177 -18.66 -2.16 14.76
CA MET A 177 -18.34 -3.59 14.70
C MET A 177 -17.30 -4.03 13.66
N GLU A 178 -16.76 -3.14 12.83
CA GLU A 178 -15.94 -3.53 11.67
C GLU A 178 -14.59 -2.81 11.56
N GLY A 179 -14.50 -1.63 12.16
CA GLY A 179 -13.41 -0.70 11.93
C GLY A 179 -12.07 -1.30 12.30
N ALA A 180 -11.96 -2.07 13.39
CA ALA A 180 -10.70 -2.68 13.79
C ALA A 180 -10.21 -3.70 12.78
N GLY A 181 -11.13 -4.43 12.13
CA GLY A 181 -10.80 -5.34 11.03
C GLY A 181 -10.20 -4.59 9.84
N ALA A 182 -10.90 -3.55 9.37
CA ALA A 182 -10.44 -2.73 8.25
C ALA A 182 -9.11 -2.01 8.55
N ALA A 183 -8.97 -1.44 9.75
CA ALA A 183 -7.73 -0.79 10.20
C ALA A 183 -6.58 -1.81 10.32
N GLY A 184 -6.86 -3.00 10.84
CA GLY A 184 -5.90 -4.10 10.92
C GLY A 184 -5.39 -4.51 9.54
N ALA A 185 -6.28 -4.70 8.57
CA ALA A 185 -5.92 -5.01 7.19
C ALA A 185 -5.08 -3.90 6.54
N ALA A 186 -5.50 -2.64 6.64
CA ALA A 186 -4.74 -1.50 6.10
C ALA A 186 -3.37 -1.34 6.78
N HIS A 187 -3.29 -1.58 8.09
CA HIS A 187 -2.04 -1.54 8.84
C HIS A 187 -1.05 -2.62 8.38
N LEU A 188 -1.52 -3.86 8.24
CA LEU A 188 -0.71 -5.00 7.81
C LEU A 188 -0.30 -4.88 6.32
N ALA A 189 -1.16 -4.30 5.49
CA ALA A 189 -0.91 -4.08 4.06
C ALA A 189 0.02 -2.87 3.77
N GLY A 190 1.00 -2.62 4.64
CA GLY A 190 1.96 -1.55 4.41
C GLY A 190 1.62 -0.21 5.07
N ALA A 191 0.81 -0.22 6.13
CA ALA A 191 0.34 1.00 6.81
C ALA A 191 -0.31 1.99 5.83
N LEU A 192 -1.17 1.45 4.96
CA LEU A 192 -1.93 2.24 4.02
C LEU A 192 -2.79 3.27 4.77
N PRO A 193 -2.90 4.53 4.30
CA PRO A 193 -3.74 5.52 4.94
C PRO A 193 -5.17 5.00 5.07
N PHE A 194 -5.71 5.05 6.30
CA PHE A 194 -7.08 4.64 6.57
C PHE A 194 -7.80 5.66 7.47
N LEU A 195 -9.12 5.71 7.34
CA LEU A 195 -9.99 6.53 8.18
C LEU A 195 -11.35 5.84 8.36
N VAL A 196 -11.90 5.88 9.58
CA VAL A 196 -13.26 5.40 9.86
C VAL A 196 -14.17 6.60 10.04
N ILE A 197 -15.29 6.62 9.32
CA ILE A 197 -16.27 7.72 9.32
C ILE A 197 -17.64 7.10 9.63
N ARG A 198 -18.22 7.47 10.77
CA ARG A 198 -19.47 6.89 11.24
C ARG A 198 -20.54 7.94 11.46
N GLY A 199 -21.74 7.71 10.95
CA GLY A 199 -22.92 8.49 11.30
C GLY A 199 -23.59 7.89 12.53
N ILE A 200 -23.96 8.71 13.50
CA ILE A 200 -24.56 8.23 14.74
C ILE A 200 -26.02 7.85 14.50
N SER A 201 -26.34 6.57 14.65
CA SER A 201 -27.68 6.01 14.39
C SER A 201 -28.49 5.75 15.66
N ASP A 202 -27.84 5.53 16.79
CA ASP A 202 -28.51 5.19 18.04
C ASP A 202 -27.69 5.61 19.27
N ALA A 203 -28.32 5.49 20.45
CA ALA A 203 -27.74 5.90 21.71
C ALA A 203 -26.91 4.80 22.43
N ALA A 204 -26.84 3.59 21.87
CA ALA A 204 -26.24 2.40 22.47
C ALA A 204 -26.69 2.12 23.92
N ASP A 205 -27.98 2.36 24.21
CA ASP A 205 -28.50 2.45 25.58
C ASP A 205 -29.75 1.58 25.87
N GLY A 206 -30.22 0.80 24.88
CA GLY A 206 -31.46 0.03 24.96
C GLY A 206 -32.60 0.62 24.11
N SER A 207 -32.38 1.78 23.47
CA SER A 207 -33.36 2.45 22.62
C SER A 207 -33.14 2.19 21.12
N LYS A 208 -32.26 1.26 20.72
CA LYS A 208 -31.93 1.05 19.31
C LYS A 208 -33.15 0.73 18.45
N GLN A 209 -34.05 -0.14 18.90
CA GLN A 209 -35.27 -0.47 18.15
C GLN A 209 -36.14 0.76 17.85
N SER A 210 -36.27 1.68 18.81
CA SER A 210 -36.98 2.94 18.61
C SER A 210 -36.25 3.83 17.61
N SER A 211 -34.93 3.95 17.75
CA SER A 211 -34.11 4.77 16.86
C SER A 211 -34.15 4.26 15.41
N ASP A 212 -34.14 2.94 15.24
CA ASP A 212 -34.24 2.28 13.95
C ASP A 212 -35.64 2.49 13.33
N ALA A 213 -36.71 2.39 14.13
CA ALA A 213 -38.08 2.67 13.69
C ALA A 213 -38.28 4.13 13.26
N ASP A 214 -37.56 5.06 13.90
CA ASP A 214 -37.53 6.48 13.53
C ASP A 214 -36.63 6.79 12.32
N GLY A 215 -35.95 5.78 11.76
CA GLY A 215 -35.14 5.90 10.53
C GLY A 215 -33.73 6.44 10.74
N TRP A 216 -33.23 6.48 11.98
CA TRP A 216 -31.92 7.08 12.28
C TRP A 216 -30.73 6.36 11.66
N GLN A 217 -30.85 5.06 11.36
CA GLN A 217 -29.82 4.35 10.59
C GLN A 217 -29.64 4.96 9.19
N GLU A 218 -30.74 5.28 8.51
CA GLU A 218 -30.68 5.87 7.16
C GLU A 218 -30.12 7.29 7.20
N VAL A 219 -30.53 8.07 8.20
CA VAL A 219 -29.97 9.41 8.44
C VAL A 219 -28.47 9.32 8.71
N GLY A 220 -28.05 8.45 9.63
CA GLY A 220 -26.63 8.23 9.96
C GLY A 220 -25.82 7.82 8.74
N ALA A 221 -26.30 6.83 7.97
CA ALA A 221 -25.63 6.34 6.77
C ALA A 221 -25.46 7.45 5.71
N ARG A 222 -26.50 8.25 5.46
CA ARG A 222 -26.45 9.38 4.52
C ARG A 222 -25.48 10.47 4.97
N HIS A 223 -25.48 10.80 6.26
CA HIS A 223 -24.59 11.83 6.80
C HIS A 223 -23.12 11.38 6.75
N ALA A 224 -22.85 10.12 7.11
CA ALA A 224 -21.52 9.52 6.99
C ALA A 224 -21.05 9.53 5.53
N ALA A 225 -21.91 9.10 4.60
CA ALA A 225 -21.60 9.10 3.17
C ALA A 225 -21.31 10.51 2.64
N ALA A 226 -22.16 11.50 2.94
CA ALA A 226 -21.96 12.88 2.52
C ALA A 226 -20.61 13.44 3.01
N PHE A 227 -20.24 13.17 4.26
CA PHE A 227 -18.94 13.57 4.80
C PHE A 227 -17.78 12.82 4.13
N THR A 228 -17.90 11.51 3.92
CA THR A 228 -16.92 10.69 3.17
C THR A 228 -16.71 11.22 1.75
N ILE A 229 -17.77 11.61 1.05
CA ILE A 229 -17.67 12.17 -0.29
C ILE A 229 -16.99 13.54 -0.28
N ALA A 230 -17.31 14.40 0.68
CA ALA A 230 -16.63 15.68 0.86
C ALA A 230 -15.14 15.49 1.18
N MET A 231 -14.80 14.46 1.97
CA MET A 231 -13.42 14.04 2.22
C MET A 231 -12.70 13.66 0.94
N ILE A 232 -13.28 12.78 0.11
CA ILE A 232 -12.66 12.34 -1.16
C ILE A 232 -12.44 13.55 -2.09
N ARG A 233 -13.39 14.49 -2.17
CA ARG A 233 -13.24 15.73 -2.95
C ARG A 233 -12.08 16.61 -2.48
N ALA A 234 -11.81 16.62 -1.18
CA ALA A 234 -10.74 17.41 -0.57
C ALA A 234 -9.38 16.68 -0.56
N LEU A 235 -9.33 15.41 -0.96
CA LEU A 235 -8.04 14.74 -1.17
C LEU A 235 -7.28 15.44 -2.30
N PRO A 236 -5.96 15.67 -2.14
CA PRO A 236 -5.15 16.21 -3.22
C PRO A 236 -5.29 15.28 -4.42
N ALA A 237 -5.52 15.84 -5.61
CA ALA A 237 -5.56 15.04 -6.84
C ALA A 237 -4.38 14.07 -6.83
N PRO A 238 -4.58 12.78 -7.16
CA PRO A 238 -3.46 11.87 -7.27
C PRO A 238 -2.46 12.54 -8.20
N THR A 239 -1.24 12.79 -7.73
CA THR A 239 -0.22 13.45 -8.54
C THR A 239 -0.04 12.63 -9.80
N GLN A 240 -0.59 13.13 -10.91
CA GLN A 240 -0.26 12.68 -12.24
C GLN A 240 1.23 12.94 -12.44
N THR A 241 2.03 11.89 -12.34
CA THR A 241 3.29 11.84 -13.08
C THR A 241 2.92 11.74 -14.57
N CYS A 242 2.97 12.88 -15.24
CA CYS A 242 2.95 13.15 -16.69
C CYS A 242 2.27 12.12 -17.61
N ALA A 243 1.12 12.50 -18.14
CA ALA A 243 0.68 12.13 -19.49
C ALA A 243 -0.12 13.30 -20.08
N ASP A 244 0.58 14.31 -20.60
CA ASP A 244 -0.02 15.30 -21.50
C ASP A 244 0.43 14.97 -22.92
N GLY A 245 -0.55 14.68 -23.77
CA GLY A 245 -0.36 14.41 -25.18
C GLY A 245 -1.67 14.13 -25.91
N PHE A 246 -2.30 15.22 -26.37
CA PHE A 246 -3.31 15.34 -27.44
C PHE A 246 -4.80 15.26 -27.09
N LEU A 247 -5.45 16.43 -27.18
CA LEU A 247 -6.84 16.61 -27.58
C LEU A 247 -6.86 16.92 -29.09
N ASP A 248 -7.64 16.18 -29.88
CA ASP A 248 -8.75 16.72 -30.70
C ASP A 248 -9.46 15.62 -31.54
N GLU A 249 -10.78 15.81 -31.68
CA GLU A 249 -11.81 15.13 -32.52
C GLU A 249 -12.50 13.84 -31.99
N PRO A 250 -13.84 13.72 -32.20
CA PRO A 250 -14.72 12.88 -31.38
C PRO A 250 -14.70 11.41 -31.83
N VAL A 251 -14.27 10.52 -30.95
CA VAL A 251 -14.30 9.08 -31.19
C VAL A 251 -15.57 8.48 -30.59
N GLU A 252 -16.40 7.96 -31.49
CA GLU A 252 -17.53 7.07 -31.26
C GLU A 252 -17.20 6.02 -30.18
N VAL A 253 -18.07 5.90 -29.16
CA VAL A 253 -17.89 4.97 -28.03
C VAL A 253 -17.92 3.53 -28.55
N LYS A 254 -16.74 3.00 -28.87
CA LYS A 254 -16.53 1.55 -28.86
C LYS A 254 -16.43 1.13 -27.40
N GLN A 255 -17.18 0.07 -27.08
CA GLN A 255 -17.15 -0.67 -25.81
C GLN A 255 -15.74 -0.71 -25.23
N PRO A 256 -15.57 -0.62 -23.89
CA PRO A 256 -14.26 -0.67 -23.27
C PRO A 256 -13.58 -1.95 -23.73
N SER A 257 -12.61 -1.81 -24.63
CA SER A 257 -11.69 -2.87 -24.93
C SER A 257 -11.01 -3.15 -23.61
N VAL A 258 -11.19 -4.36 -23.09
CA VAL A 258 -10.20 -5.02 -22.24
C VAL A 258 -8.86 -4.61 -22.83
N VAL A 259 -8.13 -3.69 -22.18
CA VAL A 259 -6.73 -3.50 -22.53
C VAL A 259 -6.14 -4.85 -22.17
N PRO A 260 -5.73 -5.67 -23.15
CA PRO A 260 -5.07 -6.90 -22.81
C PRO A 260 -3.91 -6.49 -21.90
N ILE A 261 -3.62 -7.26 -20.85
CA ILE A 261 -2.28 -7.22 -20.30
C ILE A 261 -1.39 -7.63 -21.47
N THR A 262 -0.92 -6.66 -22.23
CA THR A 262 -0.02 -6.90 -23.35
C THR A 262 1.30 -7.16 -22.68
N ASP A 263 1.77 -8.39 -22.82
CA ASP A 263 3.11 -8.76 -22.39
C ASP A 263 4.11 -7.73 -22.91
N PRO A 264 5.09 -7.33 -22.08
CA PRO A 264 6.08 -6.35 -22.47
C PRO A 264 6.81 -6.85 -23.72
N VAL A 265 6.96 -5.96 -24.71
CA VAL A 265 7.67 -6.30 -25.94
C VAL A 265 9.17 -6.09 -25.73
N TRP A 266 9.89 -7.20 -25.57
CA TRP A 266 11.35 -7.23 -25.55
C TRP A 266 11.88 -7.02 -26.97
N ARG A 267 12.76 -6.05 -27.16
CA ARG A 267 13.35 -5.70 -28.46
C ARG A 267 14.86 -5.87 -28.39
N ALA A 268 15.43 -6.72 -29.24
CA ALA A 268 16.87 -6.92 -29.28
C ALA A 268 17.63 -5.62 -29.54
N LEU A 269 18.72 -5.42 -28.81
CA LEU A 269 19.70 -4.38 -29.10
C LEU A 269 20.71 -4.87 -30.14
N ASP A 270 21.20 -3.98 -30.99
CA ASP A 270 22.29 -4.27 -31.93
C ASP A 270 23.58 -4.70 -31.20
N SER A 271 23.76 -4.20 -29.98
CA SER A 271 24.81 -4.63 -29.06
C SER A 271 24.34 -4.49 -27.60
N PRO A 272 24.71 -5.41 -26.70
CA PRO A 272 24.30 -5.34 -25.31
C PRO A 272 24.69 -4.02 -24.64
N ALA A 273 23.78 -3.42 -23.89
CA ALA A 273 24.07 -2.22 -23.13
C ALA A 273 25.09 -2.52 -22.03
N THR A 274 25.99 -1.58 -21.76
CA THR A 274 27.01 -1.76 -20.72
C THR A 274 26.40 -1.61 -19.34
N VAL A 275 26.31 -2.71 -18.60
CA VAL A 275 25.88 -2.74 -17.19
C VAL A 275 27.09 -2.53 -16.30
N LYS A 276 27.01 -1.57 -15.37
CA LYS A 276 27.90 -1.49 -14.21
C LYS A 276 27.29 -2.30 -13.07
N TRP A 277 27.83 -3.47 -12.81
CA TRP A 277 27.31 -4.36 -11.77
C TRP A 277 27.67 -3.83 -10.37
N ARG A 278 27.02 -4.33 -9.32
CA ARG A 278 27.35 -3.94 -7.94
C ARG A 278 28.85 -4.06 -7.65
N SER A 279 29.48 -5.14 -8.12
CA SER A 279 30.93 -5.37 -7.98
C SER A 279 31.79 -4.27 -8.62
N ASP A 280 31.27 -3.57 -9.62
CA ASP A 280 31.94 -2.43 -10.27
C ASP A 280 31.70 -1.10 -9.52
N ILE A 281 30.59 -1.01 -8.76
CA ILE A 281 30.16 0.19 -8.04
C ILE A 281 30.79 0.24 -6.64
N GLN A 282 30.91 -0.90 -5.96
CA GLN A 282 31.39 -1.01 -4.57
C GLN A 282 32.69 -1.82 -4.45
N GLN A 283 33.73 -1.45 -5.21
CA GLN A 283 35.00 -2.19 -5.27
C GLN A 283 35.75 -2.30 -3.92
N ASP A 284 35.55 -1.36 -2.98
CA ASP A 284 36.37 -1.26 -1.76
C ASP A 284 35.75 -1.91 -0.50
N TRP A 285 34.54 -2.49 -0.59
CA TRP A 285 33.74 -2.74 0.62
C TRP A 285 33.85 -4.17 1.20
N TRP A 286 34.30 -5.20 0.45
CA TRP A 286 34.38 -6.60 0.94
C TRP A 286 35.39 -7.51 0.20
N SER A 287 35.94 -8.52 0.89
CA SER A 287 36.73 -9.62 0.30
C SER A 287 35.92 -10.90 0.01
N ILE A 288 34.70 -11.01 0.54
CA ILE A 288 33.76 -12.11 0.27
C ILE A 288 32.36 -11.50 0.10
N GLU A 289 31.78 -11.65 -1.09
CA GLU A 289 30.45 -11.15 -1.40
C GLU A 289 29.35 -12.10 -0.86
N PRO A 290 28.44 -11.65 -0.01
CA PRO A 290 27.30 -12.48 0.41
C PRO A 290 26.37 -12.74 -0.81
N PRO A 291 25.61 -13.86 -0.82
CA PRO A 291 24.61 -14.13 -1.85
C PRO A 291 23.62 -12.97 -2.01
N THR A 292 23.69 -12.27 -3.12
CA THR A 292 22.94 -11.01 -3.34
C THR A 292 22.23 -11.06 -4.68
N LEU A 293 20.96 -10.70 -4.69
CA LEU A 293 20.17 -10.39 -5.86
C LEU A 293 20.37 -8.91 -6.23
N GLU A 294 20.77 -8.64 -7.47
CA GLU A 294 20.92 -7.28 -8.02
C GLU A 294 20.05 -7.10 -9.27
N VAL A 295 19.48 -5.89 -9.42
CA VAL A 295 18.72 -5.50 -10.62
C VAL A 295 19.15 -4.11 -11.11
N HIS A 296 19.19 -3.97 -12.43
CA HIS A 296 19.69 -2.80 -13.12
C HIS A 296 18.71 -2.39 -14.23
N LEU A 297 18.42 -1.09 -14.32
CA LEU A 297 17.78 -0.48 -15.47
C LEU A 297 18.82 0.44 -16.15
N VAL A 298 19.32 0.00 -17.31
CA VAL A 298 20.31 0.75 -18.09
C VAL A 298 19.58 1.58 -19.16
N PRO A 299 19.67 2.92 -19.15
CA PRO A 299 19.07 3.74 -20.19
C PRO A 299 19.58 3.39 -21.59
N VAL A 300 18.66 3.31 -22.55
CA VAL A 300 18.97 3.13 -23.98
C VAL A 300 18.43 4.34 -24.74
N GLY A 301 19.27 4.93 -25.60
CA GLY A 301 18.91 6.08 -26.43
C GLY A 301 19.73 7.35 -26.12
N PRO A 302 19.38 8.48 -26.75
CA PRO A 302 20.15 9.73 -26.63
C PRO A 302 19.91 10.40 -25.28
N MET A 303 20.59 9.93 -24.24
CA MET A 303 20.65 10.61 -22.95
C MET A 303 22.00 11.28 -22.72
N GLY A 304 21.94 12.53 -22.25
CA GLY A 304 23.09 13.17 -21.63
C GLY A 304 23.44 12.49 -20.30
N ARG A 305 24.72 12.56 -19.92
CA ARG A 305 25.16 12.12 -18.59
C ARG A 305 24.58 13.04 -17.52
N LEU A 306 24.20 12.48 -16.37
CA LEU A 306 23.80 13.29 -15.22
C LEU A 306 24.96 14.20 -14.80
N ASP A 307 24.64 15.44 -14.44
CA ASP A 307 25.65 16.34 -13.89
C ASP A 307 25.98 15.96 -12.44
N VAL A 308 27.19 16.27 -12.00
CA VAL A 308 27.68 15.88 -10.66
C VAL A 308 26.86 16.54 -9.54
N ARG A 309 26.24 17.72 -9.77
CA ARG A 309 25.36 18.35 -8.78
C ARG A 309 24.05 17.57 -8.65
N ARG A 310 23.54 16.98 -9.73
CA ARG A 310 22.39 16.07 -9.67
C ARG A 310 22.73 14.82 -8.87
N LEU A 311 23.88 14.19 -9.12
CA LEU A 311 24.35 13.04 -8.33
C LEU A 311 24.45 13.38 -6.84
N HIS A 312 25.02 14.54 -6.49
CA HIS A 312 25.13 14.95 -5.10
C HIS A 312 23.76 15.15 -4.42
N ARG A 313 22.76 15.69 -5.12
CA ARG A 313 21.38 15.85 -4.59
C ARG A 313 20.66 14.53 -4.40
N LEU A 314 20.98 13.52 -5.20
CA LEU A 314 20.36 12.19 -5.09
C LEU A 314 20.64 11.51 -3.74
N ARG A 315 21.64 11.94 -2.97
CA ARG A 315 21.94 11.41 -1.63
C ARG A 315 20.71 11.41 -0.72
N ASP A 316 20.04 12.56 -0.60
CA ASP A 316 18.88 12.71 0.28
C ASP A 316 17.61 12.14 -0.35
N GLU A 317 17.49 12.23 -1.68
CA GLU A 317 16.34 11.72 -2.43
C GLU A 317 16.28 10.19 -2.40
N LEU A 318 17.42 9.50 -2.60
CA LEU A 318 17.52 8.05 -2.52
C LEU A 318 17.27 7.55 -1.10
N LEU A 319 17.76 8.25 -0.08
CA LEU A 319 17.48 7.93 1.32
C LEU A 319 15.99 8.08 1.65
N THR A 320 15.40 9.19 1.22
CA THR A 320 13.97 9.49 1.43
C THR A 320 13.10 8.46 0.74
N LEU A 321 13.39 8.16 -0.53
CA LEU A 321 12.68 7.15 -1.31
C LEU A 321 12.84 5.76 -0.70
N GLY A 322 14.07 5.38 -0.34
CA GLY A 322 14.34 4.09 0.28
C GLY A 322 13.59 3.91 1.60
N ARG A 323 13.43 4.97 2.41
CA ARG A 323 12.58 4.91 3.62
C ARG A 323 11.09 4.88 3.31
N ALA A 324 10.62 5.71 2.38
CA ALA A 324 9.22 5.76 1.97
C ALA A 324 8.74 4.42 1.40
N GLN A 325 9.59 3.76 0.61
CA GLN A 325 9.32 2.47 -0.02
C GLN A 325 9.77 1.28 0.84
N ARG A 326 10.14 1.51 2.11
CA ARG A 326 10.54 0.50 3.09
C ARG A 326 11.74 -0.36 2.69
N LEU A 327 12.58 0.12 1.78
CA LEU A 327 13.91 -0.44 1.59
C LEU A 327 14.75 -0.21 2.86
N PHE A 328 14.61 0.93 3.55
CA PHE A 328 15.27 1.21 4.82
C PHE A 328 14.25 1.49 5.93
N LEU A 329 14.45 0.96 7.12
CA LEU A 329 13.64 1.31 8.28
C LEU A 329 14.05 2.68 8.83
N ALA A 330 13.13 3.36 9.49
CA ALA A 330 13.38 4.69 10.08
C ALA A 330 14.51 4.67 11.14
N THR A 331 14.71 3.54 11.80
CA THR A 331 15.70 3.33 12.87
C THR A 331 17.05 2.82 12.35
N GLU A 332 17.14 2.44 11.07
CA GLU A 332 18.39 1.94 10.51
C GLU A 332 19.32 3.09 10.13
N GLN A 333 20.59 2.92 10.49
CA GLN A 333 21.67 3.76 9.99
C GLN A 333 21.93 3.36 8.54
N VAL A 334 21.86 4.34 7.64
CA VAL A 334 22.05 4.17 6.21
C VAL A 334 23.28 4.97 5.79
N ASP A 335 24.22 4.30 5.14
CA ASP A 335 25.44 4.91 4.63
C ASP A 335 25.20 5.50 3.25
N VAL A 336 25.93 6.57 2.96
CA VAL A 336 25.84 7.28 1.67
C VAL A 336 27.23 7.40 1.09
N ASP A 337 27.43 6.79 -0.07
CA ASP A 337 28.63 6.95 -0.89
C ASP A 337 28.29 7.73 -2.16
N SER A 338 29.03 8.80 -2.44
CA SER A 338 28.75 9.69 -3.57
C SER A 338 30.05 10.17 -4.18
N THR A 339 30.24 9.87 -5.46
CA THR A 339 31.43 10.20 -6.24
C THR A 339 31.05 11.04 -7.46
N SER A 340 32.01 11.38 -8.31
CA SER A 340 31.70 12.01 -9.60
C SER A 340 31.01 11.07 -10.58
N GLU A 341 30.95 9.76 -10.31
CA GLU A 341 30.44 8.75 -11.25
C GLU A 341 29.18 8.04 -10.74
N HIS A 342 28.88 8.08 -9.44
CA HIS A 342 27.68 7.46 -8.87
C HIS A 342 27.25 8.09 -7.55
N THR A 343 26.04 7.75 -7.12
CA THR A 343 25.58 7.92 -5.74
C THR A 343 24.85 6.67 -5.30
N VAL A 344 25.27 6.13 -4.16
CA VAL A 344 24.76 4.93 -3.51
C VAL A 344 24.28 5.30 -2.12
N VAL A 345 23.10 4.84 -1.77
CA VAL A 345 22.53 4.92 -0.42
C VAL A 345 22.16 3.51 0.00
N GLY A 346 22.72 3.02 1.09
CA GLY A 346 22.52 1.63 1.48
C GLY A 346 22.94 1.29 2.89
N ILE A 347 22.50 0.12 3.34
CA ILE A 347 22.94 -0.45 4.61
C ILE A 347 24.04 -1.44 4.28
N ASN A 348 25.19 -1.28 4.94
CA ASN A 348 26.31 -2.18 4.82
C ASN A 348 26.68 -2.74 6.20
N ASP A 349 26.00 -3.80 6.62
CA ASP A 349 26.21 -4.41 7.94
C ASP A 349 27.00 -5.73 7.85
N PRO A 350 28.15 -5.85 8.57
CA PRO A 350 28.87 -7.11 8.79
C PRO A 350 28.04 -8.27 9.34
N ARG A 351 26.86 -7.99 9.91
CA ARG A 351 25.96 -8.99 10.48
C ARG A 351 24.91 -9.50 9.49
N GLY A 352 25.07 -9.24 8.18
CA GLY A 352 24.22 -9.82 7.14
C GLY A 352 23.02 -8.97 6.77
N ARG A 353 23.17 -7.64 6.74
CA ARG A 353 22.20 -6.74 6.10
C ARG A 353 22.93 -5.95 5.02
N ASN A 354 22.65 -6.28 3.77
CA ASN A 354 23.20 -5.58 2.62
C ASN A 354 22.05 -5.32 1.64
N ARG A 355 21.72 -4.04 1.48
CA ARG A 355 20.76 -3.56 0.47
C ARG A 355 20.96 -2.08 0.22
N ALA A 356 20.81 -1.66 -1.02
CA ALA A 356 21.08 -0.28 -1.40
C ALA A 356 20.36 0.11 -2.68
N LEU A 357 20.25 1.42 -2.87
CA LEU A 357 19.90 2.08 -4.12
C LEU A 357 21.12 2.81 -4.67
N ALA A 358 21.31 2.75 -5.99
CA ALA A 358 22.39 3.41 -6.69
C ALA A 358 21.90 4.05 -7.97
N VAL A 359 22.39 5.26 -8.24
CA VAL A 359 22.23 5.94 -9.53
C VAL A 359 23.61 6.33 -10.03
N LEU A 360 23.93 5.91 -11.25
CA LEU A 360 25.18 6.23 -11.90
C LEU A 360 25.04 7.47 -12.77
N ARG A 361 26.18 8.08 -13.08
CA ARG A 361 26.28 9.22 -13.99
C ARG A 361 25.77 8.92 -15.41
N SER A 362 25.80 7.65 -15.82
CA SER A 362 25.18 7.17 -17.06
C SER A 362 23.65 7.21 -17.06
N GLY A 363 23.02 7.46 -15.91
CA GLY A 363 21.59 7.31 -15.70
C GLY A 363 21.17 5.89 -15.35
N GLN A 364 22.11 4.92 -15.29
CA GLN A 364 21.82 3.57 -14.82
C GLN A 364 21.28 3.62 -13.39
N ARG A 365 20.15 2.95 -13.20
CA ARG A 365 19.47 2.81 -11.91
C ARG A 365 19.70 1.40 -11.42
N THR A 366 20.05 1.22 -10.15
CA THR A 366 20.47 -0.08 -9.63
C THR A 366 20.04 -0.22 -8.19
N THR A 367 19.58 -1.42 -7.82
CA THR A 367 19.29 -1.77 -6.43
C THR A 367 19.63 -3.23 -6.21
N TRP A 368 19.96 -3.59 -4.97
CA TRP A 368 20.29 -4.96 -4.62
C TRP A 368 19.91 -5.28 -3.19
N GLU A 369 19.84 -6.56 -2.88
CA GLU A 369 19.62 -7.09 -1.54
C GLU A 369 20.12 -8.53 -1.39
N LEU A 370 20.29 -8.97 -0.15
CA LEU A 370 20.65 -10.36 0.14
C LEU A 370 19.53 -11.33 -0.21
N LEU A 371 19.92 -12.48 -0.76
CA LEU A 371 19.02 -13.62 -0.89
C LEU A 371 18.63 -14.14 0.51
N PRO A 372 17.39 -14.65 0.69
CA PRO A 372 16.98 -15.21 1.97
C PRO A 372 17.85 -16.41 2.35
N LYS A 373 18.27 -16.44 3.61
CA LYS A 373 19.20 -17.44 4.14
C LYS A 373 18.65 -18.05 5.43
N PRO A 374 17.67 -18.98 5.35
CA PRO A 374 17.06 -19.61 6.51
C PRO A 374 18.01 -20.58 7.25
N GLY A 375 19.07 -21.04 6.59
CA GLY A 375 20.07 -21.96 7.15
C GLY A 375 21.49 -21.61 6.72
N ILE A 376 22.29 -22.63 6.38
CA ILE A 376 23.69 -22.45 5.97
C ILE A 376 23.80 -21.83 4.56
N SER A 377 22.84 -22.13 3.68
CA SER A 377 22.80 -21.65 2.30
C SER A 377 21.68 -20.64 2.08
N ALA A 378 21.91 -19.71 1.17
CA ALA A 378 20.87 -18.84 0.65
C ALA A 378 20.01 -19.60 -0.37
N ILE A 379 18.74 -19.24 -0.47
CA ILE A 379 17.77 -19.98 -1.28
C ILE A 379 17.35 -19.14 -2.49
N ILE A 380 17.45 -19.75 -3.66
CA ILE A 380 16.81 -19.27 -4.90
C ILE A 380 15.44 -19.94 -4.96
N ASP A 381 14.42 -19.16 -4.61
CA ASP A 381 13.01 -19.50 -4.81
C ASP A 381 12.47 -18.61 -5.93
N VAL A 382 12.07 -19.20 -7.06
CA VAL A 382 11.58 -18.47 -8.24
C VAL A 382 10.42 -17.54 -7.89
N GLY A 383 9.48 -18.01 -7.05
CA GLY A 383 8.31 -17.22 -6.65
C GLY A 383 8.71 -16.04 -5.78
N ASN A 384 9.66 -16.24 -4.87
CA ASN A 384 10.22 -15.15 -4.07
C ASN A 384 11.00 -14.16 -4.93
N ILE A 385 11.89 -14.63 -5.82
CA ILE A 385 12.68 -13.78 -6.72
C ILE A 385 11.76 -12.94 -7.59
N ARG A 386 10.70 -13.53 -8.17
CA ARG A 386 9.70 -12.77 -8.93
C ARG A 386 9.10 -11.64 -8.08
N GLN A 387 8.62 -11.95 -6.88
CA GLN A 387 8.04 -10.94 -5.98
C GLN A 387 9.04 -9.83 -5.62
N ARG A 388 10.29 -10.19 -5.35
CA ARG A 388 11.37 -9.24 -5.03
C ARG A 388 11.72 -8.39 -6.24
N LEU A 389 11.86 -8.97 -7.43
CA LEU A 389 12.14 -8.24 -8.67
C LEU A 389 11.00 -7.26 -9.02
N THR A 390 9.72 -7.63 -8.84
CA THR A 390 8.59 -6.72 -9.02
C THR A 390 8.73 -5.47 -8.14
N TYR A 391 9.05 -5.67 -6.86
CA TYR A 391 9.28 -4.58 -5.91
C TYR A 391 10.49 -3.71 -6.30
N LEU A 392 11.64 -4.35 -6.58
CA LEU A 392 12.89 -3.65 -6.88
C LEU A 392 12.82 -2.88 -8.22
N LEU A 393 12.19 -3.44 -9.25
CA LEU A 393 11.95 -2.76 -10.53
C LEU A 393 11.03 -1.55 -10.34
N GLY A 394 9.93 -1.71 -9.59
CA GLY A 394 9.03 -0.61 -9.26
C GLY A 394 9.74 0.52 -8.51
N LEU A 395 10.62 0.16 -7.57
CA LEU A 395 11.47 1.10 -6.85
C LEU A 395 12.39 1.89 -7.80
N LEU A 396 13.08 1.22 -8.73
CA LEU A 396 13.94 1.89 -9.72
C LEU A 396 13.15 2.78 -10.69
N CYS A 397 11.92 2.39 -11.05
CA CYS A 397 11.04 3.19 -11.90
C CYS A 397 10.54 4.46 -11.17
N SER A 398 10.36 4.40 -9.86
CA SER A 398 9.89 5.54 -9.03
C SER A 398 10.94 6.64 -8.81
N LEU A 399 12.18 6.43 -9.25
CA LEU A 399 13.23 7.44 -9.17
C LEU A 399 12.90 8.64 -10.07
N ASP A 400 12.79 9.82 -9.44
CA ASP A 400 12.66 11.09 -10.12
C ASP A 400 13.99 11.44 -10.82
N LEU A 401 14.12 11.04 -12.06
CA LEU A 401 15.29 11.25 -12.90
C LEU A 401 14.81 11.70 -14.29
N PRO A 402 15.69 12.31 -15.10
CA PRO A 402 15.33 12.68 -16.46
C PRO A 402 14.67 11.52 -17.20
N ALA A 403 13.61 11.85 -17.95
CA ALA A 403 12.81 10.86 -18.66
C ALA A 403 13.69 10.03 -19.59
N VAL A 404 13.48 8.71 -19.54
CA VAL A 404 14.16 7.74 -20.38
C VAL A 404 13.09 6.99 -21.16
N GLU A 405 13.20 6.95 -22.48
CA GLU A 405 12.21 6.26 -23.32
C GLU A 405 12.25 4.75 -23.11
N SER A 406 13.46 4.17 -23.06
CA SER A 406 13.68 2.73 -22.96
C SER A 406 14.81 2.38 -22.01
N PHE A 407 14.65 1.25 -21.33
CA PHE A 407 15.70 0.64 -20.53
C PHE A 407 16.05 -0.72 -21.09
N ALA A 408 17.30 -1.12 -20.93
CA ALA A 408 17.74 -2.50 -21.03
C ALA A 408 17.86 -3.07 -19.61
N PRO A 409 16.91 -3.91 -19.17
CA PRO A 409 16.95 -4.52 -17.84
C PRO A 409 18.07 -5.56 -17.75
N ALA A 410 18.72 -5.64 -16.60
CA ALA A 410 19.66 -6.72 -16.27
C ALA A 410 19.46 -7.15 -14.82
N VAL A 411 19.63 -8.44 -14.54
CA VAL A 411 19.53 -9.02 -13.19
C VAL A 411 20.67 -9.98 -12.94
N GLY A 412 21.09 -10.10 -11.69
CA GLY A 412 22.19 -10.98 -11.33
C GLY A 412 22.12 -11.52 -9.92
N ILE A 413 22.82 -12.64 -9.71
CA ILE A 413 23.14 -13.20 -8.41
C ILE A 413 24.65 -13.28 -8.29
N SER A 414 25.18 -12.72 -7.20
CA SER A 414 26.61 -12.72 -6.91
C SER A 414 27.16 -14.15 -6.83
N GLN A 415 28.44 -14.31 -7.17
CA GLN A 415 29.09 -15.61 -7.07
C GLN A 415 29.12 -16.09 -5.61
N SER A 416 28.71 -17.34 -5.38
CA SER A 416 28.76 -17.95 -4.05
C SER A 416 28.84 -19.47 -4.14
N ASN A 417 29.32 -20.09 -3.07
CA ASN A 417 29.34 -21.56 -2.90
C ASN A 417 28.29 -22.03 -1.87
N LEU A 418 27.38 -21.15 -1.46
CA LEU A 418 26.37 -21.37 -0.42
C LEU A 418 25.00 -20.87 -0.89
N ILE A 419 24.61 -21.28 -2.10
CA ILE A 419 23.30 -20.99 -2.68
C ILE A 419 22.70 -22.32 -3.12
N GLU A 420 21.42 -22.55 -2.89
CA GLU A 420 20.69 -23.71 -3.43
C GLU A 420 19.34 -23.27 -3.97
N GLU A 421 18.83 -24.00 -4.96
CA GLU A 421 17.49 -23.78 -5.47
C GLU A 421 16.48 -24.55 -4.60
N GLY A 422 15.39 -23.90 -4.21
CA GLY A 422 14.37 -24.52 -3.37
C GLY A 422 13.22 -23.58 -3.06
N ARG A 423 12.18 -24.14 -2.43
CA ARG A 423 11.04 -23.36 -1.94
C ARG A 423 11.29 -22.89 -0.51
N LEU A 424 11.21 -21.59 -0.26
CA LEU A 424 11.52 -21.00 1.05
C LEU A 424 10.66 -21.56 2.19
N ASP A 425 9.41 -21.91 1.89
CA ASP A 425 8.45 -22.47 2.86
C ASP A 425 8.65 -23.97 3.12
N GLN A 426 9.52 -24.64 2.35
CA GLN A 426 9.76 -26.09 2.43
C GLN A 426 11.21 -26.43 2.77
N VAL A 427 12.12 -25.45 2.75
CA VAL A 427 13.54 -25.65 3.08
C VAL A 427 13.71 -26.04 4.54
N ASN A 428 14.45 -27.12 4.78
CA ASN A 428 14.91 -27.50 6.10
C ASN A 428 16.23 -26.77 6.41
N PRO A 429 16.29 -25.86 7.40
CA PRO A 429 17.50 -25.07 7.67
C PRO A 429 18.71 -25.89 8.12
N ASN A 430 18.50 -27.15 8.53
CA ASN A 430 19.55 -28.06 8.99
C ASN A 430 20.12 -28.97 7.89
N VAL A 431 19.54 -28.96 6.69
CA VAL A 431 19.98 -29.77 5.55
C VAL A 431 20.23 -28.84 4.38
N SER A 432 21.41 -28.91 3.78
CA SER A 432 21.75 -28.07 2.63
C SER A 432 22.56 -28.84 1.60
N HIS A 433 22.27 -28.56 0.34
CA HIS A 433 22.93 -29.07 -0.85
C HIS A 433 23.37 -27.87 -1.70
N PRO A 434 24.36 -27.10 -1.22
CA PRO A 434 24.77 -25.87 -1.87
C PRO A 434 25.37 -26.16 -3.24
N CYS A 435 24.94 -25.34 -4.19
CA CYS A 435 25.56 -25.16 -5.47
C CYS A 435 26.90 -24.44 -5.35
N ARG A 436 27.91 -24.91 -6.08
CA ARG A 436 29.18 -24.18 -6.24
C ARG A 436 29.15 -23.36 -7.52
N MET A 437 29.23 -22.04 -7.40
CA MET A 437 29.26 -21.14 -8.57
C MET A 437 30.70 -20.74 -8.93
N THR A 438 31.06 -20.93 -10.20
CA THR A 438 32.39 -20.53 -10.73
C THR A 438 32.47 -19.06 -11.16
N LYS A 439 31.31 -18.44 -11.41
CA LYS A 439 31.13 -17.02 -11.76
C LYS A 439 29.73 -16.55 -11.31
N PRO A 440 29.45 -15.23 -11.27
CA PRO A 440 28.10 -14.73 -11.01
C PRO A 440 27.10 -15.24 -12.06
N ALA A 441 25.86 -15.48 -11.65
CA ALA A 441 24.75 -15.75 -12.58
C ALA A 441 24.17 -14.41 -13.02
N ARG A 442 24.15 -14.12 -14.32
CA ARG A 442 23.74 -12.80 -14.83
C ARG A 442 22.91 -12.95 -16.09
N VAL A 443 21.81 -12.20 -16.14
CA VAL A 443 21.04 -11.92 -17.36
C VAL A 443 21.49 -10.54 -17.83
N GLY A 444 22.10 -10.49 -19.02
CA GLY A 444 22.65 -9.26 -19.60
C GLY A 444 21.58 -8.31 -20.12
N ALA A 445 21.99 -7.06 -20.33
CA ALA A 445 21.16 -6.00 -20.92
C ALA A 445 21.17 -6.09 -22.46
N GLU A 446 20.66 -7.20 -23.01
CA GLU A 446 20.70 -7.52 -24.45
C GLU A 446 19.45 -7.06 -25.21
N GLU A 447 18.38 -6.79 -24.48
CA GLU A 447 17.09 -6.37 -25.01
C GLU A 447 16.63 -5.11 -24.28
N LEU A 448 15.92 -4.24 -25.01
CA LEU A 448 15.27 -3.07 -24.47
C LEU A 448 13.76 -3.30 -24.30
N ILE A 449 13.21 -2.61 -23.32
CA ILE A 449 11.78 -2.43 -23.08
C ILE A 449 11.56 -0.93 -22.84
N THR A 450 10.43 -0.39 -23.30
CA THR A 450 10.10 1.01 -23.00
C THR A 450 9.83 1.20 -21.50
N ALA A 451 10.12 2.39 -20.97
CA ALA A 451 9.85 2.69 -19.57
C ALA A 451 8.35 2.51 -19.23
N SER A 452 7.45 2.84 -20.17
CA SER A 452 6.01 2.62 -20.03
C SER A 452 5.62 1.14 -19.96
N GLU A 453 6.20 0.28 -20.80
CA GLU A 453 5.94 -1.17 -20.77
C GLU A 453 6.42 -1.78 -19.45
N ILE A 454 7.57 -1.33 -18.91
CA ILE A 454 8.05 -1.78 -17.60
C ILE A 454 7.05 -1.40 -16.50
N VAL A 455 6.61 -0.13 -16.45
CA VAL A 455 5.68 0.36 -15.41
C VAL A 455 4.32 -0.32 -15.50
N ASN A 456 3.79 -0.52 -16.71
CA ASN A 456 2.47 -1.10 -16.95
C ASN A 456 2.43 -2.62 -16.76
N SER A 457 3.56 -3.31 -16.95
CA SER A 457 3.66 -4.77 -16.91
C SER A 457 4.76 -5.26 -15.97
N LEU A 458 4.96 -4.59 -14.82
CA LEU A 458 6.02 -4.88 -13.84
C LEU A 458 6.10 -6.36 -13.44
N GLU A 459 4.95 -7.00 -13.22
CA GLU A 459 4.90 -8.42 -12.81
C GLU A 459 5.35 -9.35 -13.94
N SER A 460 4.90 -9.11 -15.18
CA SER A 460 5.34 -9.88 -16.35
C SER A 460 6.84 -9.70 -16.64
N VAL A 461 7.37 -8.47 -16.50
CA VAL A 461 8.82 -8.21 -16.64
C VAL A 461 9.60 -8.94 -15.55
N ALA A 462 9.13 -8.90 -14.30
CA ALA A 462 9.78 -9.59 -13.18
C ALA A 462 9.70 -11.12 -13.33
N GLU A 463 8.60 -11.64 -13.84
CA GLU A 463 8.43 -13.07 -14.15
C GLU A 463 9.47 -13.53 -15.18
N GLU A 464 9.55 -12.86 -16.33
CA GLU A 464 10.53 -13.17 -17.38
C GLU A 464 11.97 -13.10 -16.86
N LEU A 465 12.33 -12.02 -16.15
CA LEU A 465 13.67 -11.86 -15.59
C LEU A 465 13.99 -12.92 -14.52
N SER A 466 13.02 -13.31 -13.69
CA SER A 466 13.21 -14.34 -12.67
C SER A 466 13.50 -15.71 -13.29
N LEU A 467 12.78 -16.07 -14.37
CA LEU A 467 12.97 -17.32 -15.08
C LEU A 467 14.34 -17.36 -15.77
N ARG A 468 14.71 -16.28 -16.47
CA ARG A 468 16.04 -16.14 -17.10
C ARG A 468 17.16 -16.22 -16.07
N LEU A 469 17.00 -15.59 -14.91
CA LEU A 469 18.00 -15.58 -13.86
C LEU A 469 18.20 -16.98 -13.25
N VAL A 470 17.12 -17.72 -13.02
CA VAL A 470 17.20 -19.10 -12.51
C VAL A 470 17.83 -20.03 -13.56
N HIS A 471 17.57 -19.81 -14.85
CA HIS A 471 18.26 -20.52 -15.91
C HIS A 471 19.77 -20.22 -15.91
N ALA A 472 20.15 -18.94 -15.89
CA ALA A 472 21.54 -18.51 -15.80
C ALA A 472 22.24 -19.05 -14.53
N PHE A 473 21.52 -19.16 -13.41
CA PHE A 473 22.03 -19.78 -12.19
C PHE A 473 22.35 -21.26 -12.40
N ARG A 474 21.43 -22.03 -12.98
CA ARG A 474 21.63 -23.46 -13.24
C ARG A 474 22.81 -23.73 -14.19
N GLU A 475 23.08 -22.85 -15.14
CA GLU A 475 24.23 -22.97 -16.05
C GLU A 475 25.59 -22.78 -15.36
N VAL A 476 25.64 -21.96 -14.31
CA VAL A 476 26.89 -21.70 -13.56
C VAL A 476 27.02 -22.57 -12.31
N CYS A 477 26.01 -23.41 -12.06
CA CYS A 477 25.91 -24.28 -10.90
C CYS A 477 26.54 -25.64 -11.16
N THR A 478 27.54 -26.00 -10.36
CA THR A 478 28.25 -27.29 -10.45
C THR A 478 28.15 -28.10 -9.18
#